data_AF-A0A702PMG9-F1
#
_entry.id   AF-A0A702PMG9-F1
#
_cell.length_a   1.000
_cell.length_b   1.000
_cell.length_c   1.000
_cell.angle_alpha   90.00
_cell.angle_beta   90.00
_cell.angle_gamma   90.00
#
_symmetry.space_group_name_H-M   'P 1'
#
loop_
_entity.id
_entity.type
_entity.pdbx_description
1 polymer ?
#
loop_
_entity_poly.entity_id
_entity_poly.type
_entity_poly.pdbx_seq_one_letter_code
_entity_poly.pdbx_strand_id
1 'polypeptide(L)'
;MKILLTGSTGMVGRNIVDNSNSSNYELLCPTSTELNLLDNKAVYNYISCYSPDLIIHAAGLVGGIQANIKHPVDFLVSNLMMGINIVNEAKNCGVKHFINLGSSCMYPKDIETAISEDALLTGKLEDTNEGYAIAKITVAK
;
A
#
# COMPACT_ATOMS: atom_id res chain seq x y z
N MET A 1 -4.70 -20.54 -5.63
CA MET A 1 -4.95 -19.09 -5.72
C MET A 1 -3.60 -18.40 -5.76
N LYS A 2 -3.38 -17.58 -6.78
CA LYS A 2 -2.17 -16.81 -7.00
C LYS A 2 -2.31 -15.42 -6.39
N ILE A 3 -1.38 -15.05 -5.52
CA ILE A 3 -1.43 -13.79 -4.77
C ILE A 3 -0.20 -12.96 -5.13
N LEU A 4 -0.42 -11.74 -5.62
CA LEU A 4 0.64 -10.74 -5.71
C LEU A 4 0.76 -10.00 -4.39
N LEU A 5 1.87 -10.18 -3.68
CA LEU A 5 2.23 -9.46 -2.47
C LEU A 5 3.30 -8.43 -2.78
N THR A 6 2.92 -7.15 -2.84
CA THR A 6 3.92 -6.07 -2.98
C THR A 6 4.50 -5.73 -1.61
N GLY A 7 5.79 -5.36 -1.56
CA GLY A 7 6.44 -5.02 -0.29
C GLY A 7 6.72 -6.24 0.61
N SER A 8 6.90 -7.42 -0.01
CA SER A 8 7.21 -8.70 0.65
C SER A 8 8.45 -8.64 1.56
N THR A 9 9.40 -7.77 1.26
CA THR A 9 10.62 -7.57 2.07
C THR A 9 10.42 -6.64 3.26
N GLY A 10 9.28 -5.96 3.40
CA GLY A 10 8.96 -5.10 4.54
C GLY A 10 8.53 -5.90 5.78
N MET A 11 8.34 -5.22 6.93
CA MET A 11 7.93 -5.87 8.18
C MET A 11 6.63 -6.67 8.02
N VAL A 12 5.58 -6.05 7.46
CA VAL A 12 4.28 -6.71 7.28
C VAL A 12 4.38 -7.80 6.20
N GLY A 13 5.01 -7.50 5.07
CA GLY A 13 5.18 -8.44 3.97
C GLY A 13 5.88 -9.73 4.38
N ARG A 14 6.99 -9.64 5.13
CA ARG A 14 7.73 -10.82 5.62
C ARG A 14 6.85 -11.71 6.50
N ASN A 15 6.08 -11.13 7.41
CA ASN A 15 5.17 -11.90 8.27
C ASN A 15 4.02 -12.56 7.49
N ILE A 16 3.58 -11.97 6.38
CA ILE A 16 2.60 -12.61 5.48
C ILE A 16 3.25 -13.81 4.77
N VAL A 17 4.49 -13.68 4.31
CA VAL A 17 5.25 -14.78 3.68
C VAL A 17 5.53 -15.90 4.67
N ASP A 18 5.93 -15.56 5.90
CA ASP A 18 6.30 -16.52 6.96
C ASP A 18 5.09 -17.18 7.63
N ASN A 19 3.87 -16.73 7.33
CA ASN A 19 2.65 -17.32 7.89
C ASN A 19 2.52 -18.79 7.47
N SER A 20 2.16 -19.69 8.40
CA SER A 20 2.05 -21.14 8.09
C SER A 20 1.09 -21.46 6.93
N ASN A 21 0.06 -20.63 6.74
CA ASN A 21 -0.91 -20.80 5.65
C ASN A 21 -0.42 -20.28 4.30
N SER A 22 0.71 -19.54 4.24
CA SER A 22 1.24 -18.98 3.00
C SER A 22 1.58 -20.06 1.98
N SER A 23 2.04 -21.22 2.45
CA SER A 23 2.35 -22.41 1.64
C SER A 23 1.16 -22.98 0.87
N ASN A 24 -0.07 -22.61 1.22
CA ASN A 24 -1.28 -22.98 0.49
C ASN A 24 -1.54 -22.11 -0.75
N TYR A 25 -0.73 -21.08 -0.97
CA TYR A 25 -0.91 -20.09 -2.02
C TYR A 25 0.35 -19.95 -2.89
N GLU A 26 0.16 -19.61 -4.16
CA GLU A 26 1.27 -19.23 -5.05
C GLU A 26 1.54 -17.74 -4.83
N LEU A 27 2.59 -17.41 -4.08
CA LEU A 27 2.96 -16.02 -3.79
C LEU A 27 3.90 -15.45 -4.86
N LEU A 28 3.48 -14.37 -5.50
CA LEU A 28 4.34 -13.50 -6.32
C LEU A 28 4.84 -12.36 -5.43
N CYS A 29 6.14 -12.35 -5.16
CA CYS A 29 6.77 -11.43 -4.20
C CYS A 29 7.89 -10.61 -4.85
N PRO A 30 7.63 -9.85 -5.93
CA PRO A 30 8.69 -9.16 -6.65
C PRO A 30 9.37 -8.11 -5.76
N THR A 31 10.69 -8.03 -5.91
CA THR A 31 11.52 -6.95 -5.39
C THR A 31 11.27 -5.65 -6.18
N SER A 32 11.71 -4.52 -5.65
CA SER A 32 11.58 -3.22 -6.34
C SER A 32 12.36 -3.14 -7.65
N THR A 33 13.36 -4.01 -7.85
CA THR A 33 14.11 -4.13 -9.12
C THR A 33 13.37 -4.97 -10.15
N GLU A 34 12.54 -5.93 -9.73
CA GLU A 34 11.72 -6.76 -10.62
C GLU A 34 10.41 -6.07 -10.99
N LEU A 35 9.84 -5.30 -10.05
CA LEU A 35 8.63 -4.52 -10.25
C LEU A 35 8.76 -3.14 -9.60
N ASN A 36 9.03 -2.12 -10.43
CA ASN A 36 8.96 -0.74 -9.98
C ASN A 36 7.51 -0.26 -9.98
N LEU A 37 6.92 -0.17 -8.79
CA LEU A 37 5.53 0.27 -8.59
C LEU A 37 5.29 1.75 -8.95
N LEU A 38 6.34 2.55 -9.11
CA LEU A 38 6.23 3.94 -9.56
C LEU A 38 6.00 4.04 -11.08
N ASP A 39 6.30 2.98 -11.83
CA ASP A 39 6.08 2.90 -13.28
C ASP A 39 4.76 2.16 -13.57
N ASN A 40 3.73 2.92 -13.95
CA ASN A 40 2.42 2.38 -14.30
C ASN A 40 2.47 1.28 -15.37
N LYS A 41 3.34 1.43 -16.39
CA LYS A 41 3.45 0.46 -17.47
C LYS A 41 4.10 -0.83 -16.98
N ALA A 42 5.09 -0.73 -16.10
CA ALA A 42 5.69 -1.90 -15.46
C ALA A 42 4.66 -2.67 -14.63
N VAL A 43 3.81 -1.95 -13.87
CA VAL A 43 2.72 -2.54 -13.09
C VAL A 43 1.70 -3.24 -14.00
N TYR A 44 1.21 -2.58 -15.04
CA TYR A 44 0.30 -3.17 -16.01
C TYR A 44 0.86 -4.46 -16.61
N ASN A 45 2.10 -4.40 -17.13
CA ASN A 45 2.74 -5.55 -17.75
C ASN A 45 2.89 -6.72 -16.77
N TYR A 46 3.24 -6.45 -15.51
CA TYR A 46 3.39 -7.49 -14.49
C TYR A 46 2.04 -8.15 -14.18
N ILE A 47 1.01 -7.36 -13.87
CA ILE A 47 -0.31 -7.90 -13.54
C ILE A 47 -0.89 -8.66 -14.73
N SER A 48 -0.78 -8.13 -15.95
CA SER A 48 -1.26 -8.79 -17.16
C SER A 48 -0.51 -10.10 -17.44
N CYS A 49 0.80 -10.15 -17.21
CA CYS A 49 1.62 -11.34 -17.46
C CYS A 49 1.32 -12.46 -16.46
N TYR A 50 1.24 -12.14 -15.18
CA TYR A 50 1.09 -13.15 -14.12
C TYR A 50 -0.35 -13.46 -13.75
N SER A 51 -1.30 -12.57 -14.03
CA SER A 51 -2.74 -12.72 -13.78
C SER A 51 -3.04 -13.20 -12.35
N PRO A 52 -2.72 -12.42 -11.30
CA PRO A 52 -3.00 -12.82 -9.91
C PRO A 52 -4.51 -12.83 -9.63
N ASP A 53 -4.95 -13.76 -8.78
CA ASP A 53 -6.34 -13.85 -8.30
C ASP A 53 -6.64 -12.78 -7.22
N LEU A 54 -5.61 -12.46 -6.41
CA LEU A 54 -5.65 -11.49 -5.32
C LEU A 54 -4.38 -10.64 -5.34
N ILE A 55 -4.51 -9.35 -5.05
CA ILE A 55 -3.37 -8.48 -4.73
C ILE A 55 -3.44 -8.06 -3.27
N ILE A 56 -2.32 -8.21 -2.55
CA ILE A 56 -2.11 -7.64 -1.22
C ILE A 56 -1.04 -6.55 -1.37
N HIS A 57 -1.47 -5.29 -1.27
CA HIS A 57 -0.58 -4.15 -1.40
C HIS A 57 -0.02 -3.74 -0.03
N ALA A 58 1.16 -4.25 0.30
CA ALA A 58 1.89 -3.91 1.52
C ALA A 58 3.12 -3.01 1.26
N ALA A 59 3.42 -2.69 0.00
CA ALA A 59 4.48 -1.76 -0.35
C ALA A 59 4.15 -0.34 0.12
N GLY A 60 5.17 0.37 0.59
CA GLY A 60 5.06 1.77 0.97
C GLY A 60 6.43 2.35 1.28
N LEU A 61 6.61 3.64 1.01
CA LEU A 61 7.72 4.39 1.56
C LEU A 61 7.33 4.75 2.99
N VAL A 62 7.99 4.10 3.96
CA VAL A 62 7.72 4.23 5.39
C VAL A 62 8.97 4.72 6.12
N GLY A 63 8.78 5.41 7.24
CA GLY A 63 9.87 5.93 8.05
C GLY A 63 9.36 6.57 9.34
N GLY A 64 10.30 6.90 10.23
CA GLY A 64 9.98 7.58 11.48
C GLY A 64 9.57 9.05 11.28
N ILE A 65 9.22 9.72 12.38
CA ILE A 65 8.78 11.13 12.41
C ILE A 65 9.77 12.04 11.68
N GLN A 66 11.07 11.96 12.01
CA GLN A 66 12.10 12.79 11.40
C GLN A 66 12.22 12.62 9.88
N ALA A 67 12.00 11.40 9.37
CA ALA A 67 12.08 11.12 7.93
C ALA A 67 10.90 11.76 7.18
N ASN A 68 9.69 11.66 7.73
CA ASN A 68 8.49 12.27 7.14
C ASN A 68 8.60 13.80 7.11
N ILE A 69 9.07 14.42 8.21
CA ILE A 69 9.29 15.88 8.28
C ILE A 69 10.34 16.34 7.27
N LYS A 70 11.42 15.56 7.10
CA LYS A 70 12.51 15.92 6.20
C LYS A 70 12.16 15.74 4.71
N HIS A 71 11.28 14.79 4.40
CA HIS A 71 10.97 14.36 3.03
C HIS A 71 9.46 14.27 2.73
N PRO A 72 8.62 15.27 3.09
CA PRO A 72 7.17 15.12 3.06
C PRO A 72 6.62 14.89 1.64
N VAL A 73 7.23 15.50 0.64
CA VAL A 73 6.87 15.32 -0.77
C VAL A 73 7.16 13.89 -1.25
N ASP A 74 8.29 13.31 -0.87
CA ASP A 74 8.66 11.96 -1.27
C ASP A 74 7.68 10.93 -0.69
N PHE A 75 7.29 11.11 0.58
CA PHE A 75 6.31 10.28 1.26
C PHE A 75 4.91 10.39 0.62
N LEU A 76 4.49 11.59 0.21
CA LEU A 76 3.23 11.78 -0.52
C LEU A 76 3.30 11.12 -1.90
N VAL A 77 4.23 11.57 -2.76
CA VAL A 77 4.28 11.21 -4.18
C VAL A 77 4.53 9.72 -4.36
N SER A 78 5.50 9.15 -3.65
CA SER A 78 5.87 7.74 -3.84
C SER A 78 4.72 6.81 -3.42
N ASN A 79 4.11 7.04 -2.26
CA ASN A 79 3.02 6.20 -1.79
C ASN A 79 1.77 6.37 -2.66
N LEU A 80 1.48 7.59 -3.11
CA LEU A 80 0.35 7.87 -4.00
C LEU A 80 0.53 7.17 -5.35
N MET A 81 1.70 7.32 -5.98
CA MET A 81 2.01 6.70 -7.27
C MET A 81 1.96 5.17 -7.18
N MET A 82 2.60 4.57 -6.17
CA MET A 82 2.56 3.12 -5.97
C MET A 82 1.12 2.62 -5.80
N GLY A 83 0.33 3.29 -4.96
CA GLY A 83 -1.04 2.89 -4.65
C GLY A 83 -2.01 3.07 -5.82
N ILE A 84 -1.98 4.22 -6.50
CA ILE A 84 -2.84 4.47 -7.65
C ILE A 84 -2.49 3.52 -8.80
N ASN A 85 -1.20 3.31 -9.09
CA ASN A 85 -0.78 2.42 -10.17
C ASN A 85 -1.28 0.99 -9.93
N ILE A 86 -1.03 0.43 -8.75
CA ILE A 86 -1.42 -0.96 -8.47
C ILE A 86 -2.94 -1.12 -8.46
N VAL A 87 -3.71 -0.17 -7.92
CA VAL A 87 -5.18 -0.25 -7.86
C VAL A 87 -5.79 -0.11 -9.25
N ASN A 88 -5.33 0.86 -10.04
CA ASN A 88 -5.84 1.07 -11.39
C ASN A 88 -5.54 -0.12 -12.30
N GLU A 89 -4.31 -0.63 -12.27
CA GLU A 89 -3.96 -1.75 -13.13
C GLU A 89 -4.54 -3.09 -12.65
N ALA A 90 -4.75 -3.27 -11.34
CA ALA A 90 -5.54 -4.38 -10.84
C ALA A 90 -6.95 -4.39 -11.46
N LYS A 91 -7.61 -3.24 -11.49
CA LYS A 91 -8.93 -3.07 -12.10
C LYS A 91 -8.88 -3.30 -13.62
N ASN A 92 -7.90 -2.70 -14.32
CA ASN A 92 -7.77 -2.83 -15.78
C ASN A 92 -7.52 -4.28 -16.22
N CYS A 93 -6.73 -5.03 -15.44
CA CYS A 93 -6.46 -6.45 -15.70
C CYS A 93 -7.53 -7.39 -15.13
N GLY A 94 -8.60 -6.87 -14.52
CA GLY A 94 -9.73 -7.67 -14.04
C GLY A 94 -9.46 -8.48 -12.77
N VAL A 95 -8.50 -8.07 -11.93
CA VAL A 95 -8.25 -8.70 -10.64
C VAL A 95 -9.42 -8.40 -9.69
N LYS A 96 -10.08 -9.45 -9.19
CA LYS A 96 -11.35 -9.32 -8.45
C LYS A 96 -11.17 -9.05 -6.96
N HIS A 97 -10.04 -9.47 -6.39
CA HIS A 97 -9.79 -9.35 -4.96
C HIS A 97 -8.56 -8.47 -4.72
N PHE A 98 -8.70 -7.51 -3.82
CA PHE A 98 -7.64 -6.56 -3.51
C PHE A 98 -7.67 -6.23 -2.01
N ILE A 99 -6.51 -6.28 -1.37
CA ILE A 99 -6.30 -5.84 0.01
C ILE A 99 -5.29 -4.70 -0.02
N ASN A 100 -5.75 -3.48 0.28
CA ASN A 100 -4.89 -2.30 0.44
C ASN A 100 -4.53 -2.13 1.92
N LEU A 101 -3.25 -2.09 2.27
CA LEU A 101 -2.86 -1.78 3.65
C LEU A 101 -2.80 -0.27 3.88
N GLY A 102 -3.77 0.22 4.65
CA GLY A 102 -3.83 1.59 5.17
C GLY A 102 -2.89 1.83 6.35
N SER A 103 -3.19 2.86 7.13
CA SER A 103 -2.46 3.22 8.36
C SER A 103 -3.37 3.96 9.32
N SER A 104 -3.15 3.83 10.63
CA SER A 104 -3.81 4.67 11.63
C SER A 104 -3.48 6.16 11.48
N CYS A 105 -2.38 6.51 10.80
CA CYS A 105 -2.01 7.90 10.51
C CYS A 105 -3.01 8.59 9.56
N MET A 106 -3.91 7.83 8.91
CA MET A 106 -4.95 8.36 8.03
C MET A 106 -6.06 9.09 8.80
N TYR A 107 -6.15 8.89 10.11
CA TYR A 107 -7.21 9.46 10.93
C TYR A 107 -6.80 10.81 11.54
N PRO A 108 -7.77 11.67 11.88
CA PRO A 108 -7.51 12.94 12.54
C PRO A 108 -6.64 12.81 13.80
N LYS A 109 -5.77 13.79 14.05
CA LYS A 109 -4.83 13.77 15.18
C LYS A 109 -5.49 13.92 16.56
N ASP A 110 -6.63 14.62 16.60
CA ASP A 110 -7.32 14.99 17.85
C ASP A 110 -8.49 14.02 18.16
N ILE A 111 -8.25 12.70 18.10
CA ILE A 111 -9.23 11.68 18.51
C ILE A 111 -8.88 11.17 19.90
N GLU A 112 -9.73 11.48 20.88
CA GLU A 112 -9.54 11.09 22.30
C GLU A 112 -10.12 9.70 22.63
N THR A 113 -10.93 9.14 21.73
CA THR A 113 -11.57 7.82 21.91
C THR A 113 -10.90 6.76 21.03
N ALA A 114 -11.37 5.51 21.12
CA ALA A 114 -11.00 4.52 20.11
C ALA A 114 -11.39 5.04 18.71
N ILE A 115 -10.48 4.87 17.74
CA ILE A 115 -10.69 5.29 16.36
C ILE A 115 -11.71 4.33 15.72
N SER A 116 -12.84 4.87 15.25
CA SER A 116 -13.77 4.15 14.37
C SER A 116 -13.48 4.48 12.90
N GLU A 117 -13.88 3.59 12.00
CA GLU A 117 -13.72 3.79 10.55
C GLU A 117 -14.44 5.06 10.05
N ASP A 118 -15.55 5.43 10.69
CA ASP A 118 -16.32 6.64 10.38
C ASP A 118 -15.58 7.94 10.74
N ALA A 119 -14.51 7.88 11.53
CA ALA A 119 -13.69 9.04 11.87
C ALA A 119 -12.75 9.48 10.72
N LEU A 120 -12.64 8.69 9.65
CA LEU A 120 -11.81 9.04 8.51
C LEU A 120 -12.30 10.34 7.85
N LEU A 121 -11.40 11.28 7.58
CA LEU A 121 -11.69 12.60 6.98
C LEU A 121 -12.58 13.54 7.82
N THR A 122 -12.74 13.32 9.13
CA THR A 122 -13.58 14.20 9.98
C THR A 122 -12.83 15.38 10.62
N GLY A 123 -11.52 15.49 10.43
CA GLY A 123 -10.68 16.50 11.09
C GLY A 123 -9.27 16.62 10.50
N LYS A 124 -8.41 17.40 11.16
CA LYS A 124 -7.04 17.64 10.73
C LYS A 124 -6.15 16.42 10.95
N LEU A 125 -5.26 16.15 9.99
CA LEU A 125 -4.24 15.11 10.10
C LEU A 125 -3.07 15.57 10.99
N GLU A 126 -2.21 14.63 11.33
CA GLU A 126 -0.95 14.89 12.05
C GLU A 126 0.08 15.55 11.10
N ASP A 127 0.52 16.75 11.46
CA ASP A 127 1.32 17.62 10.59
C ASP A 127 2.64 16.93 10.19
N THR A 128 3.20 16.11 11.09
CA THR A 128 4.48 15.42 10.85
C THR A 128 4.41 14.27 9.85
N ASN A 129 3.22 13.76 9.51
CA ASN A 129 3.03 12.65 8.57
C ASN A 129 1.95 12.91 7.50
N GLU A 130 1.51 14.16 7.37
CA GLU A 130 0.36 14.57 6.54
C GLU A 130 0.47 14.04 5.10
N GLY A 131 1.65 14.17 4.47
CA GLY A 131 1.87 13.68 3.09
C GLY A 131 1.66 12.17 2.95
N TYR A 132 2.15 11.37 3.90
CA TYR A 132 1.93 9.93 3.93
C TYR A 132 0.45 9.59 4.19
N ALA A 133 -0.19 10.28 5.12
CA ALA A 133 -1.59 10.10 5.46
C ALA A 133 -2.50 10.38 4.26
N ILE A 134 -2.31 11.51 3.56
CA ILE A 134 -3.06 11.88 2.35
C ILE A 134 -2.91 10.81 1.26
N ALA A 135 -1.69 10.32 1.02
CA ALA A 135 -1.46 9.25 0.04
C ALA A 135 -2.26 7.99 0.38
N LYS A 136 -2.24 7.55 1.65
CA LYS A 136 -2.97 6.37 2.10
C LYS A 136 -4.50 6.54 2.04
N ILE A 137 -5.01 7.72 2.42
CA ILE A 137 -6.43 8.07 2.30
C ILE A 137 -6.89 7.99 0.84
N THR A 138 -6.12 8.57 -0.07
CA THR A 138 -6.48 8.67 -1.49
C THR A 138 -6.63 7.31 -2.16
N VAL A 139 -5.85 6.32 -1.74
CA VAL A 139 -5.91 4.96 -2.31
C VAL A 139 -7.02 4.13 -1.66
N ALA A 140 -7.44 4.47 -0.44
CA ALA A 140 -8.44 3.72 0.32
C ALA A 140 -9.89 4.18 0.11
N LYS A 141 -10.11 5.39 -0.43
CA LYS A 141 -11.43 5.98 -0.67
C LYS A 141 -11.68 6.17 -2.15
#